data_AF-A0A167IWN5-F1
#
_entry.id   AF-A0A167IWN5-F1
#
_cell.length_a   1.000
_cell.length_b   1.000
_cell.length_c   1.000
_cell.angle_alpha   90.00
_cell.angle_beta   90.00
_cell.angle_gamma   90.00
#
_symmetry.space_group_name_H-M   'P 1'
#
loop_
_entity.id
_entity.type
_entity.pdbx_description
1 polymer ?
#
loop_
_entity_poly.entity_id
_entity_poly.type
_entity_poly.pdbx_seq_one_letter_code
_entity_poly.pdbx_strand_id
1 'polypeptide(L)'
;MTENSSEKIKSQYTFAFYNLENLFDTKEDPLTLDDDFTAEAPRKWTEKRFQNKLNKISQVISKIGYNEILHPPVLVGVAEVENEYVMQQLIASKFLKEKNYGYIHVDSPDERGIDTAFLYRKDFFTVLHFKAHTLYLKTETGQRDFTRDVLHIKGKLENEEVHVIVNHWPSRRSGANTTESKRIKAAEKNREIITSIKEEDPNARIIVMGDFNTDPDSNPIEIVRGTDFYNPMELLLTKYEGSLNHKSEWNLFDQILVSNNFLQLHGNKFRFKISGIFNQLELKEVKGRYKGNPFRTYAGQKYLGGISDHFPVYTIFEII
;
A
#
# COMPACT_ATOMS: atom_id res chain seq x y z
N MET A 1 4.69 35.05 18.77
CA MET A 1 5.42 34.62 17.56
C MET A 1 4.49 33.73 16.77
N THR A 2 3.86 34.27 15.73
CA THR A 2 3.02 33.50 14.82
C THR A 2 3.94 32.90 13.77
N GLU A 3 4.41 31.66 14.00
CA GLU A 3 4.97 30.87 12.90
C GLU A 3 3.93 30.83 11.78
N ASN A 4 4.37 31.19 10.59
CA ASN A 4 3.52 31.40 9.43
C ASN A 4 2.89 30.05 9.06
N SER A 5 1.56 29.95 9.02
CA SER A 5 0.85 28.69 8.71
C SER A 5 1.28 28.08 7.38
N SER A 6 1.76 28.91 6.45
CA SER A 6 2.33 28.50 5.17
C SER A 6 3.68 27.77 5.28
N GLU A 7 4.51 28.07 6.29
CA GLU A 7 5.77 27.36 6.54
C GLU A 7 5.50 25.99 7.19
N LYS A 8 4.51 25.89 8.09
CA LYS A 8 4.09 24.61 8.68
C LYS A 8 3.49 23.63 7.70
N ILE A 9 2.86 24.11 6.63
CA ILE A 9 2.36 23.25 5.55
C ILE A 9 3.53 22.70 4.72
N LYS A 10 4.60 23.46 4.54
CA LYS A 10 5.78 23.04 3.76
C LYS A 10 6.62 21.95 4.41
N SER A 11 6.50 21.75 5.73
CA SER A 11 7.22 20.72 6.48
C SER A 11 6.37 19.47 6.77
N GLN A 12 5.19 19.36 6.18
CA GLN A 12 4.33 18.19 6.33
C GLN A 12 4.44 17.24 5.15
N TYR A 13 4.38 15.94 5.43
CA TYR A 13 4.60 14.90 4.45
C TYR A 13 3.57 13.80 4.62
N THR A 14 2.89 13.44 3.52
CA THR A 14 1.96 12.31 3.49
C THR A 14 2.70 11.02 3.13
N PHE A 15 2.46 9.98 3.92
CA PHE A 15 2.84 8.59 3.63
C PHE A 15 1.56 7.80 3.36
N ALA A 16 1.48 7.11 2.23
CA ALA A 16 0.27 6.45 1.78
C ALA A 16 0.51 4.97 1.44
N PHE A 17 -0.58 4.20 1.43
CA PHE A 17 -0.63 2.87 0.86
C PHE A 17 -1.84 2.73 -0.06
N TYR A 18 -1.68 2.03 -1.18
CA TYR A 18 -2.78 1.78 -2.12
C TYR A 18 -2.68 0.44 -2.86
N ASN A 19 -3.65 -0.44 -2.68
CA ASN A 19 -3.86 -1.61 -3.53
C ASN A 19 -4.43 -1.18 -4.90
N LEU A 20 -3.73 -1.51 -6.00
CA LEU A 20 -4.04 -1.05 -7.35
C LEU A 20 -5.01 -1.97 -8.13
N GLU A 21 -5.52 -3.03 -7.48
CA GLU A 21 -6.46 -4.02 -8.04
C GLU A 21 -5.97 -4.61 -9.37
N ASN A 22 -4.98 -5.49 -9.36
CA ASN A 22 -4.50 -6.19 -10.56
C ASN A 22 -4.08 -5.22 -11.68
N LEU A 23 -3.06 -4.40 -11.42
CA LEU A 23 -2.49 -3.52 -12.43
C LEU A 23 -1.46 -4.31 -13.26
N PHE A 24 -1.99 -5.03 -14.25
CA PHE A 24 -1.23 -5.71 -15.29
C PHE A 24 -1.02 -4.79 -16.50
N ASP A 25 0.06 -5.01 -17.23
CA ASP A 25 0.27 -4.55 -18.59
C ASP A 25 -0.62 -5.35 -19.56
N THR A 26 -0.34 -5.33 -20.86
CA THR A 26 -1.22 -5.93 -21.88
C THR A 26 -0.57 -7.07 -22.65
N LYS A 27 0.62 -7.48 -22.25
CA LYS A 27 1.40 -8.57 -22.82
C LYS A 27 1.29 -9.77 -21.88
N GLU A 28 1.00 -10.92 -22.47
CA GLU A 28 0.94 -12.19 -21.74
C GLU A 28 2.34 -12.61 -21.29
N ASP A 29 2.48 -12.94 -20.00
CA ASP A 29 3.65 -13.62 -19.47
C ASP A 29 3.37 -15.12 -19.25
N PRO A 30 3.94 -16.01 -20.08
CA PRO A 30 3.68 -17.45 -20.00
C PRO A 30 4.14 -18.11 -18.68
N LEU A 31 4.84 -17.38 -17.80
CA LEU A 31 5.30 -17.87 -16.49
C LEU A 31 4.35 -17.51 -15.35
N THR A 32 3.32 -16.70 -15.59
CA THR A 32 2.38 -16.22 -14.56
C THR A 32 0.93 -16.53 -14.94
N LEU A 33 0.00 -16.35 -13.98
CA LEU A 33 -1.44 -16.54 -14.20
C LEU A 33 -2.13 -15.22 -14.61
N ASP A 34 -1.60 -14.56 -15.65
CA ASP A 34 -2.06 -13.26 -16.15
C ASP A 34 -2.91 -13.35 -17.43
N ASP A 35 -3.20 -14.55 -17.96
CA ASP A 35 -3.97 -14.81 -19.19
C ASP A 35 -5.29 -14.01 -19.31
N ASP A 36 -5.89 -13.68 -18.17
CA ASP A 36 -7.11 -12.89 -18.05
C ASP A 36 -6.92 -11.40 -18.44
N PHE A 37 -5.68 -10.92 -18.53
CA PHE A 37 -5.27 -9.53 -18.77
C PHE A 37 -4.65 -9.31 -20.15
N THR A 38 -5.20 -9.97 -21.17
CA THR A 38 -4.88 -9.69 -22.57
C THR A 38 -6.07 -9.12 -23.32
N ALA A 39 -5.81 -8.56 -24.51
CA ALA A 39 -6.86 -7.98 -25.36
C ALA A 39 -7.87 -9.04 -25.85
N GLU A 40 -7.41 -10.27 -26.04
CA GLU A 40 -8.19 -11.41 -26.54
C GLU A 40 -8.87 -12.21 -25.42
N ALA A 41 -8.44 -12.04 -24.16
CA ALA A 41 -9.05 -12.66 -23.01
C ALA A 41 -10.53 -12.24 -22.82
N PRO A 42 -11.33 -13.02 -22.06
CA PRO A 42 -12.72 -12.65 -21.74
C PRO A 42 -12.86 -11.27 -21.10
N ARG A 43 -11.87 -10.83 -20.30
CA ARG A 43 -11.86 -9.49 -19.71
C ARG A 43 -11.53 -8.40 -20.70
N LYS A 44 -10.98 -8.70 -21.88
CA LYS A 44 -10.59 -7.75 -22.94
C LYS A 44 -9.72 -6.62 -22.41
N TRP A 45 -8.66 -6.95 -21.69
CA TRP A 45 -7.73 -5.97 -21.16
C TRP A 45 -6.90 -5.40 -22.32
N THR A 46 -7.30 -4.21 -22.78
CA THR A 46 -6.69 -3.56 -23.95
C THR A 46 -5.77 -2.44 -23.49
N GLU A 47 -4.85 -2.01 -24.35
CA GLU A 47 -3.99 -0.84 -24.10
C GLU A 47 -4.80 0.40 -23.67
N LYS A 48 -5.97 0.61 -24.29
CA LYS A 48 -6.87 1.70 -23.89
C LYS A 48 -7.34 1.58 -22.44
N ARG A 49 -7.62 0.37 -21.94
CA ARG A 49 -8.07 0.14 -20.55
C ARG A 49 -6.91 0.26 -19.58
N PHE A 50 -5.75 -0.27 -19.93
CA PHE A 50 -4.51 -0.11 -19.18
C PHE A 50 -4.16 1.38 -18.99
N GLN A 51 -4.07 2.15 -20.08
CA GLN A 51 -3.80 3.59 -20.03
C GLN A 51 -4.87 4.38 -19.28
N ASN A 52 -6.14 4.01 -19.42
CA ASN A 52 -7.22 4.62 -18.64
C ASN A 52 -7.05 4.35 -17.14
N LYS A 53 -6.68 3.12 -16.76
CA LYS A 53 -6.44 2.75 -15.36
C LYS A 53 -5.23 3.48 -14.78
N LEU A 54 -4.10 3.51 -15.49
CA LEU A 54 -2.91 4.28 -15.09
C LEU A 54 -3.24 5.76 -14.84
N ASN A 55 -3.96 6.40 -15.78
CA ASN A 55 -4.35 7.80 -15.63
C ASN A 55 -5.23 8.03 -14.40
N LYS A 56 -6.15 7.11 -14.07
CA LYS A 56 -6.99 7.23 -12.87
C LYS A 56 -6.20 7.00 -11.58
N ILE A 57 -5.37 5.97 -11.52
CA ILE A 57 -4.51 5.69 -10.35
C ILE A 57 -3.58 6.87 -10.10
N SER A 58 -2.92 7.38 -11.13
CA SER A 58 -2.03 8.54 -11.02
C SER A 58 -2.74 9.80 -10.53
N GLN A 59 -3.99 10.01 -10.95
CA GLN A 59 -4.83 11.09 -10.46
C GLN A 59 -5.13 10.92 -8.96
N VAL A 60 -5.51 9.70 -8.54
CA VAL A 60 -5.76 9.38 -7.13
C VAL A 60 -4.52 9.65 -6.30
N ILE A 61 -3.37 9.06 -6.66
CA ILE A 61 -2.10 9.24 -5.93
C ILE A 61 -1.77 10.73 -5.81
N SER A 62 -1.94 11.52 -6.87
CA SER A 62 -1.64 12.96 -6.85
C SER A 62 -2.49 13.78 -5.87
N LYS A 63 -3.60 13.23 -5.36
CA LYS A 63 -4.56 13.91 -4.49
C LYS A 63 -4.57 13.40 -3.04
N ILE A 64 -3.95 12.27 -2.73
CA ILE A 64 -3.95 11.71 -1.36
C ILE A 64 -3.23 12.70 -0.43
N GLY A 65 -3.91 13.14 0.63
CA GLY A 65 -3.37 14.13 1.59
C GLY A 65 -3.17 15.54 1.03
N TYR A 66 -3.53 15.81 -0.23
CA TYR A 66 -3.22 17.07 -0.90
C TYR A 66 -3.99 18.25 -0.30
N ASN A 67 -5.23 18.04 0.16
CA ASN A 67 -6.03 19.12 0.74
C ASN A 67 -5.45 19.61 2.06
N GLU A 68 -4.68 18.75 2.73
CA GLU A 68 -4.08 18.98 4.03
C GLU A 68 -2.71 19.65 3.90
N ILE A 69 -1.88 19.22 2.94
CA ILE A 69 -0.45 19.64 2.85
C ILE A 69 -0.07 20.31 1.52
N LEU A 70 -1.01 20.45 0.59
CA LEU A 70 -0.84 21.13 -0.72
C LEU A 70 0.22 20.52 -1.65
N HIS A 71 0.61 19.27 -1.41
CA HIS A 71 1.44 18.49 -2.33
C HIS A 71 1.11 16.99 -2.24
N PRO A 72 1.42 16.18 -3.27
CA PRO A 72 1.10 14.75 -3.27
C PRO A 72 2.01 13.98 -2.29
N PRO A 73 1.66 12.73 -1.94
CA PRO A 73 2.37 11.95 -0.93
C PRO A 73 3.83 11.70 -1.31
N VAL A 74 4.71 11.82 -0.32
CA VAL A 74 6.15 11.64 -0.53
C VAL A 74 6.53 10.18 -0.61
N LEU A 75 5.85 9.32 0.14
CA LEU A 75 6.06 7.87 0.14
C LEU A 75 4.72 7.18 -0.14
N VAL A 76 4.70 6.23 -1.08
CA VAL A 76 3.50 5.44 -1.40
C VAL A 76 3.88 3.97 -1.57
N GLY A 77 3.47 3.13 -0.64
CA GLY A 77 3.47 1.68 -0.85
C GLY A 77 2.30 1.29 -1.75
N VAL A 78 2.51 0.36 -2.66
CA VAL A 78 1.46 -0.17 -3.53
C VAL A 78 1.50 -1.69 -3.58
N ALA A 79 0.35 -2.30 -3.88
CA ALA A 79 0.20 -3.73 -4.08
C ALA A 79 -0.60 -4.03 -5.35
N GLU A 80 -0.52 -5.28 -5.80
CA GLU A 80 -1.13 -5.78 -7.03
C GLU A 80 -0.59 -5.10 -8.30
N VAL A 81 0.73 -4.92 -8.36
CA VAL A 81 1.48 -4.45 -9.54
C VAL A 81 2.12 -5.65 -10.21
N GLU A 82 2.01 -5.78 -11.52
CA GLU A 82 2.61 -6.93 -12.22
C GLU A 82 4.13 -6.87 -12.33
N ASN A 83 4.67 -5.78 -12.87
CA ASN A 83 6.09 -5.73 -13.22
C ASN A 83 6.66 -4.30 -13.25
N GLU A 84 7.97 -4.21 -13.52
CA GLU A 84 8.67 -2.94 -13.65
C GLU A 84 8.09 -2.02 -14.75
N TYR A 85 7.66 -2.58 -15.88
CA TYR A 85 7.10 -1.78 -16.98
C TYR A 85 5.84 -1.05 -16.53
N VAL A 86 4.95 -1.72 -15.80
CA VAL A 86 3.77 -1.09 -15.19
C VAL A 86 4.16 0.11 -14.31
N MET A 87 5.18 -0.04 -13.47
CA MET A 87 5.65 1.03 -12.60
C MET A 87 6.22 2.22 -13.39
N GLN A 88 7.00 1.96 -14.43
CA GLN A 88 7.50 3.01 -15.34
C GLN A 88 6.35 3.77 -15.99
N GLN A 89 5.33 3.08 -16.51
CA GLN A 89 4.16 3.72 -17.10
C GLN A 89 3.35 4.52 -16.06
N LEU A 90 3.24 4.02 -14.84
CA LEU A 90 2.54 4.72 -13.76
C LEU A 90 3.22 6.04 -13.40
N ILE A 91 4.54 6.08 -13.21
CA ILE A 91 5.22 7.34 -12.89
C ILE A 91 5.28 8.31 -14.08
N ALA A 92 5.25 7.80 -15.33
CA ALA A 92 5.20 8.59 -16.55
C ALA A 92 3.80 9.12 -16.92
N SER A 93 2.77 8.69 -16.19
CA SER A 93 1.38 9.08 -16.43
C SER A 93 1.10 10.56 -16.18
N LYS A 94 -0.04 11.04 -16.71
CA LYS A 94 -0.41 12.47 -16.77
C LYS A 94 -0.25 13.23 -15.45
N PHE A 95 -0.63 12.63 -14.32
CA PHE A 95 -0.69 13.33 -13.03
C PHE A 95 0.58 13.17 -12.17
N LEU A 96 1.47 12.24 -12.52
CA LEU A 96 2.70 11.97 -11.75
C LEU A 96 4.00 12.36 -12.48
N LYS A 97 3.99 12.47 -13.82
CA LYS A 97 5.21 12.72 -14.62
C LYS A 97 6.00 13.98 -14.21
N GLU A 98 5.30 15.05 -13.82
CA GLU A 98 5.91 16.33 -13.38
C GLU A 98 6.15 16.38 -11.87
N LYS A 99 5.96 15.27 -11.16
CA LYS A 99 6.12 15.18 -9.70
C LYS A 99 7.41 14.46 -9.31
N ASN A 100 8.30 14.11 -10.23
CA ASN A 100 9.60 13.52 -9.92
C ASN A 100 9.53 12.29 -8.97
N TYR A 101 8.61 11.36 -9.25
CA TYR A 101 8.57 10.08 -8.55
C TYR A 101 9.67 9.13 -9.07
N GLY A 102 10.30 8.41 -8.15
CA GLY A 102 10.98 7.14 -8.42
C GLY A 102 10.13 5.96 -7.95
N TYR A 103 10.55 4.76 -8.32
CA TYR A 103 9.95 3.52 -7.84
C TYR A 103 11.00 2.50 -7.41
N ILE A 104 10.58 1.53 -6.60
CA ILE A 104 11.27 0.27 -6.32
C ILE A 104 10.26 -0.84 -6.60
N HIS A 105 10.65 -1.82 -7.39
CA HIS A 105 9.90 -3.02 -7.72
C HIS A 105 10.85 -4.21 -7.69
N VAL A 106 10.39 -5.35 -7.18
CA VAL A 106 11.12 -6.62 -7.23
C VAL A 106 10.09 -7.71 -7.46
N ASP A 107 10.31 -8.51 -8.49
CA ASP A 107 9.42 -9.63 -8.82
C ASP A 107 9.45 -10.66 -7.68
N SER A 108 8.28 -11.11 -7.25
CA SER A 108 8.16 -12.13 -6.21
C SER A 108 7.76 -13.49 -6.78
N PRO A 109 7.87 -14.58 -6.00
CA PRO A 109 7.46 -15.90 -6.45
C PRO A 109 5.94 -16.08 -6.64
N ASP A 110 5.11 -15.05 -6.47
CA ASP A 110 3.65 -15.19 -6.55
C ASP A 110 3.21 -15.68 -7.93
N GLU A 111 2.45 -16.77 -7.96
CA GLU A 111 2.02 -17.42 -9.21
C GLU A 111 1.10 -16.53 -10.07
N ARG A 112 0.46 -15.53 -9.45
CA ARG A 112 -0.35 -14.54 -10.17
C ARG A 112 0.49 -13.46 -10.87
N GLY A 113 1.80 -13.41 -10.64
CA GLY A 113 2.67 -12.37 -11.19
C GLY A 113 2.31 -10.99 -10.69
N ILE A 114 2.01 -10.83 -9.39
CA ILE A 114 1.74 -9.51 -8.80
C ILE A 114 2.48 -9.30 -7.49
N ASP A 115 3.01 -8.10 -7.36
CA ASP A 115 3.97 -7.74 -6.35
C ASP A 115 3.56 -6.52 -5.53
N THR A 116 4.39 -6.27 -4.52
CA THR A 116 4.41 -4.99 -3.83
C THR A 116 5.46 -4.09 -4.48
N ALA A 117 5.19 -2.79 -4.50
CA ALA A 117 6.13 -1.81 -4.99
C ALA A 117 6.10 -0.56 -4.11
N PHE A 118 7.08 0.31 -4.31
CA PHE A 118 7.21 1.53 -3.53
C PHE A 118 7.49 2.73 -4.43
N LEU A 119 6.62 3.73 -4.41
CA LEU A 119 6.82 5.02 -5.06
C LEU A 119 7.36 6.03 -4.05
N TYR A 120 8.31 6.86 -4.46
CA TYR A 120 8.85 7.91 -3.61
C TYR A 120 9.15 9.17 -4.40
N ARG A 121 8.91 10.34 -3.80
CA ARG A 121 9.31 11.63 -4.37
C ARG A 121 10.82 11.81 -4.19
N LYS A 122 11.57 11.85 -5.29
CA LYS A 122 13.05 11.95 -5.27
C LYS A 122 13.56 13.25 -4.65
N ASP A 123 12.73 14.29 -4.65
CA ASP A 123 13.06 15.59 -4.06
C ASP A 123 13.18 15.52 -2.52
N PHE A 124 12.52 14.56 -1.88
CA PHE A 124 12.41 14.46 -0.41
C PHE A 124 13.00 13.16 0.14
N PHE A 125 13.01 12.09 -0.66
CA PHE A 125 13.45 10.77 -0.24
C PHE A 125 14.58 10.22 -1.11
N THR A 126 15.69 9.86 -0.46
CA THR A 126 16.82 9.17 -1.09
C THR A 126 16.88 7.72 -0.61
N VAL A 127 16.81 6.78 -1.55
CA VAL A 127 16.95 5.34 -1.26
C VAL A 127 18.42 5.04 -0.93
N LEU A 128 18.65 4.33 0.16
CA LEU A 128 19.98 3.85 0.56
C LEU A 128 20.14 2.36 0.27
N HIS A 129 19.12 1.56 0.58
CA HIS A 129 19.11 0.12 0.40
C HIS A 129 17.68 -0.39 0.28
N PHE A 130 17.48 -1.50 -0.43
CA PHE A 130 16.21 -2.23 -0.41
C PHE A 130 16.45 -3.74 -0.55
N LYS A 131 15.52 -4.53 -0.04
CA LYS A 131 15.57 -5.99 -0.04
C LYS A 131 14.16 -6.56 -0.09
N ALA A 132 13.94 -7.53 -0.97
CA ALA A 132 12.75 -8.38 -0.92
C ALA A 132 13.01 -9.56 0.03
N HIS A 133 12.09 -9.77 0.97
CA HIS A 133 12.15 -10.87 1.93
C HIS A 133 11.11 -11.91 1.57
N THR A 134 11.56 -13.08 1.14
CA THR A 134 10.66 -14.16 0.76
C THR A 134 9.88 -14.71 1.94
N LEU A 135 8.56 -14.73 1.80
CA LEU A 135 7.65 -15.30 2.80
C LEU A 135 7.50 -16.79 2.56
N TYR A 136 7.88 -17.61 3.55
CA TYR A 136 7.82 -19.05 3.40
C TYR A 136 6.51 -19.69 3.90
N LEU A 137 5.57 -19.94 3.00
CA LEU A 137 4.29 -20.61 3.29
C LEU A 137 4.26 -22.07 2.82
N LYS A 138 3.27 -22.78 3.37
CA LYS A 138 2.91 -24.14 2.98
C LYS A 138 1.39 -24.24 2.79
N THR A 139 0.97 -25.08 1.85
CA THR A 139 -0.43 -25.48 1.65
C THR A 139 -0.90 -26.41 2.79
N GLU A 140 -2.19 -26.72 2.84
CA GLU A 140 -2.75 -27.71 3.77
C GLU A 140 -2.14 -29.10 3.58
N THR A 141 -1.72 -29.43 2.35
CA THR A 141 -1.02 -30.68 2.01
C THR A 141 0.48 -30.64 2.31
N GLY A 142 0.98 -29.55 2.91
CA GLY A 142 2.39 -29.38 3.29
C GLY A 142 3.34 -28.99 2.15
N GLN A 143 2.81 -28.81 0.93
CA GLN A 143 3.58 -28.36 -0.23
C GLN A 143 3.93 -26.88 -0.12
N ARG A 144 4.91 -26.43 -0.92
CA ARG A 144 5.26 -25.02 -1.01
C ARG A 144 4.06 -24.23 -1.53
N ASP A 145 3.67 -23.19 -0.80
CA ASP A 145 2.69 -22.20 -1.23
C ASP A 145 3.45 -20.92 -1.57
N PHE A 146 3.46 -20.57 -2.85
CA PHE A 146 4.14 -19.40 -3.35
C PHE A 146 3.29 -18.15 -3.14
N THR A 147 3.93 -17.06 -2.74
CA THR A 147 3.23 -15.83 -2.37
C THR A 147 4.16 -14.64 -2.50
N ARG A 148 3.60 -13.45 -2.27
CA ARG A 148 4.31 -12.18 -2.36
C ARG A 148 5.42 -12.09 -1.33
N ASP A 149 6.51 -11.48 -1.76
CA ASP A 149 7.60 -11.07 -0.87
C ASP A 149 7.22 -9.83 -0.06
N VAL A 150 7.92 -9.64 1.07
CA VAL A 150 7.85 -8.43 1.88
C VAL A 150 8.96 -7.49 1.44
N LEU A 151 8.61 -6.31 0.92
CA LEU A 151 9.60 -5.34 0.43
C LEU A 151 10.07 -4.44 1.57
N HIS A 152 11.36 -4.51 1.91
CA HIS A 152 12.03 -3.64 2.89
C HIS A 152 12.85 -2.57 2.17
N ILE A 153 12.69 -1.31 2.57
CA ILE A 153 13.43 -0.17 2.07
C ILE A 153 14.06 0.57 3.24
N LYS A 154 15.34 0.93 3.13
CA LYS A 154 16.02 1.92 3.97
C LYS A 154 16.31 3.16 3.12
N GLY A 155 15.97 4.34 3.64
CA GLY A 155 16.29 5.60 2.96
C GLY A 155 16.35 6.80 3.90
N LYS A 156 16.61 7.97 3.33
CA LYS A 156 16.65 9.25 4.03
C LYS A 156 15.49 10.13 3.57
N LEU A 157 14.63 10.52 4.51
CA LEU A 157 13.56 11.49 4.32
C LEU A 157 13.97 12.79 5.03
N GLU A 158 14.15 13.89 4.30
CA GLU A 158 14.62 15.17 4.89
C GLU A 158 15.88 15.00 5.78
N ASN A 159 16.82 14.17 5.33
CA ASN A 159 18.05 13.76 6.04
C ASN A 159 17.87 12.83 7.25
N GLU A 160 16.63 12.46 7.62
CA GLU A 160 16.37 11.48 8.66
C GLU A 160 16.28 10.07 8.07
N GLU A 161 17.00 9.11 8.65
CA GLU A 161 16.90 7.71 8.24
C GLU A 161 15.54 7.13 8.65
N VAL A 162 14.89 6.47 7.70
CA VAL A 162 13.62 5.77 7.88
C VAL A 162 13.65 4.44 7.13
N HIS A 163 12.97 3.46 7.70
CA HIS A 163 12.71 2.16 7.10
C HIS A 163 11.24 2.06 6.72
N VAL A 164 10.97 1.46 5.56
CA VAL A 164 9.62 1.16 5.09
C VAL A 164 9.52 -0.32 4.77
N ILE A 165 8.46 -0.97 5.24
CA ILE A 165 8.15 -2.37 4.98
C ILE A 165 6.79 -2.42 4.29
N VAL A 166 6.75 -2.82 3.01
CA VAL A 166 5.53 -2.89 2.20
C VAL A 166 5.05 -4.33 2.10
N ASN A 167 3.75 -4.54 2.35
CA ASN A 167 3.14 -5.86 2.49
C ASN A 167 1.93 -6.06 1.57
N HIS A 168 1.76 -7.30 1.10
CA HIS A 168 0.49 -7.79 0.53
C HIS A 168 0.27 -9.24 0.98
N TRP A 169 -0.46 -9.42 2.07
CA TRP A 169 -0.59 -10.71 2.74
C TRP A 169 -1.55 -11.67 2.03
N PRO A 170 -1.48 -12.99 2.33
CA PRO A 170 -2.40 -13.98 1.78
C PRO A 170 -3.87 -13.64 2.02
N SER A 171 -4.65 -13.67 0.93
CA SER A 171 -6.07 -13.32 0.95
C SER A 171 -6.93 -14.27 1.79
N ARG A 172 -8.11 -13.80 2.18
CA ARG A 172 -9.13 -14.61 2.89
C ARG A 172 -9.96 -15.54 1.97
N ARG A 173 -9.58 -15.75 0.70
CA ARG A 173 -10.41 -16.44 -0.34
C ARG A 173 -10.85 -17.87 0.04
N SER A 174 -10.02 -18.64 0.74
CA SER A 174 -10.35 -19.99 1.21
C SER A 174 -11.07 -20.02 2.58
N GLY A 175 -11.45 -18.85 3.11
CA GLY A 175 -11.98 -18.66 4.46
C GLY A 175 -10.98 -17.98 5.40
N ALA A 176 -11.47 -17.13 6.31
CA ALA A 176 -10.60 -16.39 7.23
C ALA A 176 -9.83 -17.32 8.18
N ASN A 177 -10.50 -18.33 8.75
CA ASN A 177 -9.93 -19.28 9.71
C ASN A 177 -8.89 -20.23 9.08
N THR A 178 -9.10 -20.65 7.84
CA THR A 178 -8.17 -21.54 7.11
C THR A 178 -6.90 -20.80 6.69
N THR A 179 -7.00 -19.50 6.43
CA THR A 179 -5.89 -18.67 5.94
C THR A 179 -5.19 -17.86 7.02
N GLU A 180 -5.73 -17.79 8.24
CA GLU A 180 -5.14 -17.01 9.34
C GLU A 180 -3.72 -17.45 9.69
N SER A 181 -3.45 -18.75 9.70
CA SER A 181 -2.10 -19.29 9.93
C SER A 181 -1.05 -18.74 8.95
N LYS A 182 -1.45 -18.47 7.70
CA LYS A 182 -0.58 -17.86 6.69
C LYS A 182 -0.32 -16.39 6.99
N ARG A 183 -1.33 -15.64 7.46
CA ARG A 183 -1.18 -14.25 7.90
C ARG A 183 -0.36 -14.13 9.18
N ILE A 184 -0.47 -15.09 10.11
CA ILE A 184 0.42 -15.18 11.29
C ILE A 184 1.88 -15.32 10.85
N LYS A 185 2.18 -16.23 9.91
CA LYS A 185 3.55 -16.34 9.37
C LYS A 185 4.05 -15.07 8.69
N ALA A 186 3.17 -14.34 8.00
CA ALA A 186 3.50 -13.05 7.41
C ALA A 186 3.80 -11.98 8.49
N ALA A 187 3.04 -11.99 9.59
CA ALA A 187 3.29 -11.14 10.75
C ALA A 187 4.62 -11.48 11.45
N GLU A 188 4.90 -12.76 11.64
CA GLU A 188 6.18 -13.25 12.18
C GLU A 188 7.36 -12.82 11.31
N LYS A 189 7.24 -12.92 9.98
CA LYS A 189 8.26 -12.43 9.04
C LYS A 189 8.46 -10.92 9.17
N ASN A 190 7.40 -10.13 9.34
CA ASN A 190 7.54 -8.69 9.63
C ASN A 190 8.30 -8.45 10.94
N ARG A 191 8.00 -9.22 12.00
CA ARG A 191 8.73 -9.11 13.28
C ARG A 191 10.20 -9.49 13.15
N GLU A 192 10.54 -10.51 12.38
CA GLU A 192 11.93 -10.87 12.07
C GLU A 192 12.68 -9.69 11.43
N ILE A 193 12.09 -9.05 10.42
CA ILE A 193 12.68 -7.89 9.74
C ILE A 193 12.82 -6.71 10.72
N ILE A 194 11.77 -6.41 11.50
CA ILE A 194 11.78 -5.35 12.51
C ILE A 194 12.88 -5.58 13.56
N THR A 195 13.00 -6.79 14.08
CA THR A 195 14.02 -7.14 15.06
C THR A 195 15.41 -6.94 14.48
N SER A 196 15.68 -7.43 13.26
CA SER A 196 16.97 -7.24 12.59
C SER A 196 17.32 -5.75 12.40
N ILE A 197 16.35 -4.92 12.02
CA ILE A 197 16.57 -3.46 11.91
C ILE A 197 16.92 -2.86 13.28
N LYS A 198 16.23 -3.25 14.35
CA LYS A 198 16.43 -2.71 15.70
C LYS A 198 17.69 -3.21 16.39
N GLU A 199 18.19 -4.38 16.00
CA GLU A 199 19.50 -4.88 16.44
C GLU A 199 20.63 -4.00 15.89
N GLU A 200 20.49 -3.47 14.67
CA GLU A 200 21.43 -2.52 14.07
C GLU A 200 21.27 -1.10 14.63
N ASP A 201 20.03 -0.63 14.76
CA ASP A 201 19.69 0.68 15.32
C ASP A 201 18.43 0.61 16.22
N PRO A 202 18.59 0.60 17.56
CA PRO A 202 17.46 0.60 18.48
C PRO A 202 16.54 1.83 18.35
N ASN A 203 17.02 2.91 17.71
CA ASN A 203 16.24 4.12 17.49
C ASN A 203 15.59 4.20 16.10
N ALA A 204 15.68 3.13 15.31
CA ALA A 204 15.17 3.09 13.95
C ALA A 204 13.69 3.49 13.85
N ARG A 205 13.42 4.39 12.91
CA ARG A 205 12.06 4.79 12.53
C ARG A 205 11.56 3.85 11.44
N ILE A 206 10.56 3.04 11.76
CA ILE A 206 10.08 1.98 10.88
C ILE A 206 8.60 2.21 10.59
N ILE A 207 8.25 2.21 9.32
CA ILE A 207 6.87 2.26 8.82
C ILE A 207 6.55 0.88 8.24
N VAL A 208 5.47 0.25 8.70
CA VAL A 208 4.95 -0.99 8.11
C VAL A 208 3.64 -0.64 7.44
N MET A 209 3.54 -0.81 6.13
CA MET A 209 2.35 -0.49 5.36
C MET A 209 1.97 -1.63 4.43
N GLY A 210 0.70 -1.76 4.09
CA GLY A 210 0.29 -2.86 3.23
C GLY A 210 -1.19 -3.14 3.21
N ASP A 211 -1.55 -4.05 2.32
CA ASP A 211 -2.79 -4.81 2.37
C ASP A 211 -2.51 -6.06 3.21
N PHE A 212 -2.95 -6.02 4.46
CA PHE A 212 -2.73 -7.10 5.42
C PHE A 212 -3.77 -8.22 5.26
N ASN A 213 -4.78 -8.06 4.39
CA ASN A 213 -5.92 -8.97 4.29
C ASN A 213 -6.58 -9.30 5.65
N THR A 214 -6.44 -8.38 6.62
CA THR A 214 -7.04 -8.49 7.94
C THR A 214 -7.22 -7.14 8.61
N ASP A 215 -8.17 -7.05 9.54
CA ASP A 215 -8.56 -5.82 10.19
C ASP A 215 -7.59 -5.42 11.33
N PRO A 216 -7.56 -4.14 11.75
CA PRO A 216 -6.56 -3.63 12.70
C PRO A 216 -6.52 -4.32 14.07
N ASP A 217 -7.64 -4.88 14.53
CA ASP A 217 -7.81 -5.57 15.81
C ASP A 217 -7.50 -7.08 15.75
N SER A 218 -7.10 -7.58 14.58
CA SER A 218 -6.86 -9.01 14.36
C SER A 218 -5.51 -9.46 14.96
N ASN A 219 -5.45 -10.72 15.43
CA ASN A 219 -4.25 -11.31 16.03
C ASN A 219 -2.95 -11.16 15.20
N PRO A 220 -2.95 -11.34 13.86
CA PRO A 220 -1.74 -11.07 13.05
C PRO A 220 -1.24 -9.62 13.14
N ILE A 221 -2.12 -8.63 13.26
CA ILE A 221 -1.73 -7.22 13.40
C ILE A 221 -1.16 -6.97 14.80
N GLU A 222 -1.75 -7.58 15.83
CA GLU A 222 -1.21 -7.55 17.20
C GLU A 222 0.22 -8.08 17.28
N ILE A 223 0.53 -9.16 16.56
CA ILE A 223 1.90 -9.70 16.46
C ILE A 223 2.85 -8.66 15.87
N VAL A 224 2.49 -7.98 14.77
CA VAL A 224 3.33 -6.93 14.16
C VAL A 224 3.49 -5.75 15.11
N ARG A 225 2.37 -5.31 15.73
CA ARG A 225 2.31 -4.16 16.63
C ARG A 225 3.23 -4.34 17.83
N GLY A 226 3.20 -5.51 18.46
CA GLY A 226 3.95 -5.76 19.68
C GLY A 226 3.71 -4.65 20.72
N THR A 227 4.77 -4.25 21.42
CA THR A 227 4.75 -3.12 22.37
C THR A 227 5.39 -1.86 21.81
N ASP A 228 5.94 -1.94 20.60
CA ASP A 228 6.92 -1.00 20.05
C ASP A 228 6.45 -0.31 18.76
N PHE A 229 5.21 -0.57 18.32
CA PHE A 229 4.53 0.13 17.23
C PHE A 229 3.16 0.66 17.67
N TYR A 230 2.74 1.70 16.96
CA TYR A 230 1.42 2.28 17.01
C TYR A 230 0.71 2.08 15.67
N ASN A 231 -0.57 1.70 15.73
CA ASN A 231 -1.43 1.59 14.56
C ASN A 231 -2.45 2.75 14.52
N PRO A 232 -2.16 3.85 13.81
CA PRO A 232 -3.08 4.98 13.70
C PRO A 232 -4.38 4.67 12.92
N MET A 233 -4.52 3.46 12.37
CA MET A 233 -5.68 3.06 11.57
C MET A 233 -6.78 2.40 12.41
N GLU A 234 -6.49 1.99 13.65
CA GLU A 234 -7.39 1.22 14.52
C GLU A 234 -8.77 1.87 14.68
N LEU A 235 -8.82 3.20 14.76
CA LEU A 235 -10.06 3.95 14.95
C LEU A 235 -10.77 4.35 13.63
N LEU A 236 -10.20 4.04 12.46
CA LEU A 236 -10.79 4.42 11.18
C LEU A 236 -11.81 3.41 10.66
N LEU A 237 -11.76 2.16 11.13
CA LEU A 237 -12.75 1.15 10.77
C LEU A 237 -14.05 1.40 11.55
N THR A 238 -15.14 1.57 10.81
CA THR A 238 -16.48 1.73 11.39
C THR A 238 -17.49 0.84 10.66
N LYS A 239 -18.72 0.76 11.18
CA LYS A 239 -19.84 0.09 10.50
C LYS A 239 -20.13 0.68 9.10
N TYR A 240 -19.67 1.88 8.81
CA TYR A 240 -20.03 2.63 7.60
C TYR A 240 -18.82 2.94 6.70
N GLU A 241 -17.61 2.66 7.16
CA GLU A 241 -16.37 3.07 6.50
C GLU A 241 -15.23 2.11 6.81
N GLY A 242 -14.43 1.84 5.79
CA GLY A 242 -13.23 1.01 5.82
C GLY A 242 -12.48 1.20 4.50
N SER A 243 -11.38 0.49 4.30
CA SER A 243 -10.65 0.55 3.03
C SER A 243 -11.30 -0.29 1.94
N LEU A 244 -12.07 -1.32 2.30
CA LEU A 244 -12.82 -2.13 1.34
C LEU A 244 -14.16 -2.62 1.91
N ASN A 245 -15.06 -3.03 1.02
CA ASN A 245 -16.36 -3.60 1.38
C ASN A 245 -16.53 -4.99 0.74
N HIS A 246 -16.76 -6.00 1.57
CA HIS A 246 -17.04 -7.37 1.13
C HIS A 246 -18.37 -7.82 1.72
N LYS A 247 -19.31 -8.27 0.87
CA LYS A 247 -20.64 -8.75 1.29
C LYS A 247 -21.37 -7.79 2.25
N SER A 248 -21.28 -6.48 1.99
CA SER A 248 -21.88 -5.41 2.79
C SER A 248 -21.24 -5.18 4.16
N GLU A 249 -20.07 -5.76 4.41
CA GLU A 249 -19.26 -5.51 5.60
C GLU A 249 -18.00 -4.72 5.23
N TRP A 250 -17.78 -3.62 5.96
CA TRP A 250 -16.57 -2.82 5.83
C TRP A 250 -15.42 -3.49 6.56
N ASN A 251 -14.26 -3.50 5.90
CA ASN A 251 -13.00 -4.02 6.44
C ASN A 251 -11.92 -2.95 6.24
N LEU A 252 -10.87 -3.00 7.04
CA LEU A 252 -9.72 -2.10 6.94
C LEU A 252 -8.42 -2.91 6.81
N PHE A 253 -8.26 -3.54 5.65
CA PHE A 253 -7.08 -4.37 5.36
C PHE A 253 -5.85 -3.53 5.03
N ASP A 254 -6.08 -2.36 4.43
CA ASP A 254 -5.04 -1.40 4.08
C ASP A 254 -4.66 -0.62 5.33
N GLN A 255 -3.44 -0.78 5.83
CA GLN A 255 -3.02 -0.16 7.08
C GLN A 255 -1.61 0.41 6.99
N ILE A 256 -1.28 1.35 7.88
CA ILE A 256 0.06 1.91 8.08
C ILE A 256 0.32 1.95 9.58
N LEU A 257 1.28 1.17 10.05
CA LEU A 257 1.80 1.15 11.42
C LEU A 257 3.14 1.87 11.46
N VAL A 258 3.43 2.51 12.58
CA VAL A 258 4.69 3.26 12.78
C VAL A 258 5.33 2.88 14.10
N SER A 259 6.66 2.77 14.13
CA SER A 259 7.38 2.49 15.38
C SER A 259 7.21 3.65 16.36
N ASN A 260 7.26 3.36 17.68
CA ASN A 260 7.13 4.38 18.73
C ASN A 260 8.20 5.49 18.62
N ASN A 261 9.32 5.24 17.91
CA ASN A 261 10.35 6.23 17.61
C ASN A 261 9.84 7.42 16.76
N PHE A 262 8.74 7.26 16.02
CA PHE A 262 8.04 8.37 15.36
C PHE A 262 7.24 9.25 16.32
N LEU A 263 6.95 8.77 17.54
CA LEU A 263 5.99 9.36 18.48
C LEU A 263 6.65 9.90 19.76
N GLN A 264 7.97 9.79 19.88
CA GLN A 264 8.69 10.31 21.04
C GLN A 264 8.51 11.83 21.16
N LEU A 265 8.36 12.32 22.40
CA LEU A 265 8.15 13.75 22.69
C LEU A 265 9.44 14.57 22.59
N HIS A 266 10.58 13.98 22.95
CA HIS A 266 11.89 14.63 23.00
C HIS A 266 12.87 13.94 22.04
N GLY A 267 13.78 14.70 21.43
CA GLY A 267 14.80 14.16 20.51
C GLY A 267 14.27 13.63 19.17
N ASN A 268 12.97 13.74 18.93
CA ASN A 268 12.31 13.30 17.71
C ASN A 268 11.93 14.49 16.83
N LYS A 269 12.26 14.41 15.54
CA LYS A 269 11.88 15.42 14.54
C LYS A 269 10.50 15.19 13.94
N PHE A 270 9.90 14.03 14.12
CA PHE A 270 8.61 13.72 13.54
C PHE A 270 7.47 14.07 14.50
N ARG A 271 6.39 14.63 13.97
CA ARG A 271 5.15 14.87 14.71
C ARG A 271 3.99 14.30 13.89
N PHE A 272 3.40 13.22 14.39
CA PHE A 272 2.18 12.67 13.81
C PHE A 272 1.07 13.72 13.84
N LYS A 273 0.39 13.92 12.71
CA LYS A 273 -0.72 14.86 12.58
C LYS A 273 -2.04 14.13 12.47
N ILE A 274 -2.20 13.31 11.43
CA ILE A 274 -3.45 12.62 11.13
C ILE A 274 -3.21 11.28 10.43
N SER A 275 -4.23 10.43 10.49
CA SER A 275 -4.44 9.27 9.63
C SER A 275 -5.81 9.37 8.96
N GLY A 276 -5.99 8.74 7.80
CA GLY A 276 -7.27 8.76 7.11
C GLY A 276 -7.39 7.72 5.99
N ILE A 277 -8.65 7.44 5.63
CA ILE A 277 -9.01 6.68 4.43
C ILE A 277 -9.36 7.68 3.32
N PHE A 278 -8.67 7.62 2.19
CA PHE A 278 -8.92 8.50 1.05
C PHE A 278 -10.10 7.98 0.21
N ASN A 279 -11.32 8.32 0.61
CA ASN A 279 -12.55 7.80 0.02
C ASN A 279 -13.34 8.86 -0.78
N GLN A 280 -12.66 9.67 -1.60
CA GLN A 280 -13.30 10.72 -2.41
C GLN A 280 -14.37 10.16 -3.36
N LEU A 281 -15.33 11.00 -3.77
CA LEU A 281 -16.46 10.59 -4.60
C LEU A 281 -16.04 9.90 -5.92
N GLU A 282 -14.91 10.29 -6.49
CA GLU A 282 -14.37 9.71 -7.74
C GLU A 282 -13.89 8.26 -7.58
N LEU A 283 -13.62 7.80 -6.35
CA LEU A 283 -13.26 6.42 -6.05
C LEU A 283 -14.49 5.56 -5.71
N LYS A 284 -15.69 6.14 -5.64
CA LYS A 284 -16.90 5.48 -5.15
C LYS A 284 -17.84 5.08 -6.28
N GLU A 285 -18.51 3.94 -6.14
CA GLU A 285 -19.71 3.67 -6.94
C GLU A 285 -20.78 4.72 -6.61
N VAL A 286 -21.23 5.46 -7.62
CA VAL A 286 -22.17 6.59 -7.44
C VAL A 286 -23.64 6.16 -7.45
N LYS A 287 -23.96 4.99 -7.99
CA LYS A 287 -25.33 4.50 -8.23
C LYS A 287 -25.41 2.99 -8.02
N GLY A 288 -26.65 2.50 -7.84
CA GLY A 288 -26.93 1.06 -7.73
C GLY A 288 -26.73 0.53 -6.30
N ARG A 289 -26.81 -0.80 -6.17
CA ARG A 289 -26.79 -1.50 -4.87
C ARG A 289 -25.48 -1.37 -4.08
N TYR A 290 -24.38 -1.03 -4.75
CA TYR A 290 -23.06 -0.88 -4.16
C TYR A 290 -22.66 0.59 -4.00
N LYS A 291 -23.62 1.52 -4.06
CA LYS A 291 -23.35 2.95 -3.91
C LYS A 291 -22.54 3.22 -2.63
N GLY A 292 -21.42 3.93 -2.78
CA GLY A 292 -20.49 4.25 -1.70
C GLY A 292 -19.31 3.29 -1.55
N ASN A 293 -19.36 2.09 -2.16
CA ASN A 293 -18.25 1.15 -2.16
C ASN A 293 -17.11 1.63 -3.09
N PRO A 294 -15.87 1.16 -2.88
CA PRO A 294 -14.79 1.36 -3.84
C PRO A 294 -15.20 0.91 -5.24
N PHE A 295 -14.92 1.75 -6.23
CA PHE A 295 -15.28 1.52 -7.60
C PHE A 295 -14.25 0.63 -8.28
N ARG A 296 -14.53 -0.67 -8.28
CA ARG A 296 -13.69 -1.71 -8.87
C ARG A 296 -13.61 -1.66 -10.39
N THR A 297 -12.51 -2.17 -10.93
CA THR A 297 -12.22 -2.22 -12.37
C THR A 297 -13.17 -3.18 -13.09
N TYR A 298 -13.39 -4.35 -12.48
CA TYR A 298 -14.19 -5.44 -13.05
C TYR A 298 -15.22 -6.01 -12.05
N ALA A 299 -16.38 -6.42 -12.56
CA ALA A 299 -17.33 -7.28 -11.84
C ALA A 299 -17.48 -8.60 -12.59
N GLY A 300 -16.76 -9.63 -12.13
CA GLY A 300 -16.52 -10.83 -12.95
C GLY A 300 -15.78 -10.44 -14.23
N GLN A 301 -16.30 -10.84 -15.39
CA GLN A 301 -15.73 -10.44 -16.68
C GLN A 301 -16.18 -9.05 -17.17
N LYS A 302 -17.18 -8.43 -16.51
CA LYS A 302 -17.72 -7.15 -16.95
C LYS A 302 -16.79 -6.01 -16.54
N TYR A 303 -16.24 -5.30 -17.53
CA TYR A 303 -15.51 -4.06 -17.31
C TYR A 303 -16.45 -2.96 -16.82
N LEU A 304 -16.21 -2.46 -15.61
CA LEU A 304 -16.89 -1.30 -15.05
C LEU A 304 -16.10 -0.02 -15.29
N GLY A 305 -14.78 -0.14 -15.40
CA GLY A 305 -13.88 0.99 -15.59
C GLY A 305 -13.63 1.80 -14.32
N GLY A 306 -13.79 1.18 -13.15
CA GLY A 306 -13.32 1.74 -11.89
C GLY A 306 -11.80 1.76 -11.76
N ILE A 307 -11.32 2.06 -10.56
CA ILE A 307 -9.91 2.32 -10.24
C ILE A 307 -9.32 1.17 -9.42
N SER A 308 -9.95 0.87 -8.29
CA SER A 308 -9.57 -0.18 -7.34
C SER A 308 -10.80 -0.59 -6.53
N ASP A 309 -10.85 -1.84 -6.08
CA ASP A 309 -11.79 -2.30 -5.08
C ASP A 309 -11.38 -1.95 -3.63
N HIS A 310 -10.31 -1.16 -3.48
CA HIS A 310 -9.82 -0.58 -2.23
C HIS A 310 -9.81 0.97 -2.29
N PHE A 311 -9.95 1.60 -1.13
CA PHE A 311 -9.57 3.00 -0.90
C PHE A 311 -8.13 3.08 -0.37
N PRO A 312 -7.32 4.05 -0.82
CA PRO A 312 -6.02 4.30 -0.21
C PRO A 312 -6.14 4.70 1.26
N VAL A 313 -5.12 4.38 2.05
CA VAL A 313 -4.95 4.92 3.41
C VAL A 313 -3.71 5.79 3.48
N TYR A 314 -3.70 6.74 4.40
CA TYR A 314 -2.56 7.64 4.55
C TYR A 314 -2.37 8.13 5.99
N THR A 315 -1.15 8.55 6.28
CA THR A 315 -0.78 9.29 7.48
C THR A 315 -0.01 10.55 7.10
N ILE A 316 -0.09 11.58 7.93
CA ILE A 316 0.64 12.84 7.73
C ILE A 316 1.53 13.08 8.94
N PHE A 317 2.80 13.38 8.66
CA PHE A 317 3.78 13.81 9.66
C PHE A 317 4.28 15.19 9.33
N GLU A 318 4.48 16.02 10.36
CA GLU A 318 5.31 17.21 10.29
C GLU A 318 6.74 16.84 10.70
N ILE A 319 7.75 17.32 9.96
CA ILE A 319 9.17 17.16 10.30
C ILE A 319 9.71 18.53 10.71
N ILE A 320 10.23 18.63 11.94
CA ILE A 320 10.75 19.88 12.55
C ILE A 320 12.26 19.95 12.60
#